data_AF-A0A3Q3F0I7-F1
#
_entry.id   AF-A0A3Q3F0I7-F1
#
_cell.length_a   1.000
_cell.length_b   1.000
_cell.length_c   1.000
_cell.angle_alpha   90.00
_cell.angle_beta   90.00
_cell.angle_gamma   90.00
#
_symmetry.space_group_name_H-M   'P 1'
#
loop_
_entity.id
_entity.type
_entity.pdbx_description
1 polymer ?
#
loop_
_entity_poly.entity_id
_entity_poly.type
_entity_poly.pdbx_seq_one_letter_code
_entity_poly.pdbx_strand_id
1 'polypeptide(L)'
;ESATVRIQDKVYAQVSLFLTGFDRLPFRGMESIRMRVDVLPDSNETHRPESHTCYSLLLLPLYRTNPIKERMQTKLLQAIRHKGGFGKKDTAE
;
A
#
# COMPACT_ATOMS: atom_id res chain seq x y z
N GLU A 1 23.40 -10.61 13.46
CA GLU A 1 22.76 -9.35 13.03
C GLU A 1 22.01 -9.40 11.69
N SER A 2 22.12 -10.46 10.88
CA SER A 2 21.67 -10.47 9.47
C SER A 2 20.21 -10.89 9.21
N ALA A 3 19.43 -11.23 10.25
CA ALA A 3 18.07 -11.75 10.11
C ALA A 3 16.98 -10.72 10.49
N THR A 4 17.29 -9.81 11.41
CA THR A 4 16.32 -8.79 11.90
C THR A 4 16.06 -7.70 10.85
N VAL A 5 17.07 -7.40 10.02
CA VAL A 5 17.00 -6.48 8.86
C VAL A 5 16.19 -7.06 7.68
N ARG A 6 15.63 -8.27 7.78
CA ARG A 6 14.97 -8.92 6.63
C ARG A 6 13.45 -8.82 6.61
N ILE A 7 12.82 -8.61 7.76
CA ILE A 7 11.35 -8.68 7.86
C ILE A 7 10.74 -7.27 7.84
N GLN A 8 11.29 -6.33 8.61
CA GLN A 8 10.82 -4.95 8.62
C GLN A 8 11.11 -4.25 7.30
N ASP A 9 12.35 -4.32 6.81
CA ASP A 9 12.75 -3.69 5.54
C ASP A 9 11.96 -4.16 4.33
N LYS A 10 11.52 -5.42 4.30
CA LYS A 10 10.73 -5.96 3.19
C LYS A 10 9.32 -5.38 3.15
N VAL A 11 8.69 -5.20 4.31
CA VAL A 11 7.36 -4.55 4.40
C VAL A 11 7.50 -3.07 4.05
N TYR A 12 8.53 -2.40 4.55
CA TYR A 12 8.80 -1.00 4.24
C TYR A 12 9.09 -0.78 2.74
N ALA A 13 9.85 -1.67 2.10
CA ALA A 13 10.11 -1.61 0.65
C ALA A 13 8.82 -1.80 -0.15
N GLN A 14 7.95 -2.74 0.22
CA GLN A 14 6.66 -2.94 -0.45
C GLN A 14 5.73 -1.73 -0.30
N VAL A 15 5.70 -1.11 0.88
CA VAL A 15 4.96 0.14 1.12
C VAL A 15 5.52 1.27 0.27
N SER A 16 6.86 1.44 0.25
CA SER A 16 7.52 2.45 -0.58
C SER A 16 7.19 2.25 -2.06
N LEU A 17 7.29 1.02 -2.56
CA LEU A 17 6.96 0.67 -3.94
C LEU A 17 5.48 0.94 -4.25
N PHE A 18 4.59 0.59 -3.33
CA PHE A 18 3.16 0.84 -3.48
C PHE A 18 2.87 2.34 -3.56
N LEU A 19 3.51 3.17 -2.73
CA LEU A 19 3.19 4.59 -2.61
C LEU A 19 3.91 5.48 -3.62
N THR A 20 5.16 5.14 -3.94
CA THR A 20 6.06 5.99 -4.73
C THR A 20 6.53 5.34 -6.02
N GLY A 21 6.35 4.03 -6.17
CA GLY A 21 6.91 3.28 -7.30
C GLY A 21 8.40 2.98 -7.18
N PHE A 22 9.04 3.37 -6.07
CA PHE A 22 10.45 3.07 -5.81
C PHE A 22 10.60 1.94 -4.80
N ASP A 23 11.34 0.90 -5.22
CA ASP A 23 11.73 -0.25 -4.37
C ASP A 23 12.86 0.10 -3.38
N ARG A 24 13.54 1.24 -3.60
CA ARG A 24 14.62 1.74 -2.74
C ARG A 24 14.18 3.00 -2.02
N LEU A 25 14.49 3.08 -0.73
CA LEU A 25 14.30 4.30 0.04
C LEU A 25 15.22 5.41 -0.51
N PRO A 26 14.73 6.66 -0.64
CA PRO A 26 15.56 7.77 -1.03
C PRO A 26 16.71 7.94 -0.03
N PHE A 27 17.88 8.38 -0.51
CA PHE A 27 19.05 8.63 0.35
C PHE A 27 18.75 9.60 1.51
N ARG A 28 17.81 10.54 1.30
CA ARG A 28 17.33 11.48 2.33
C ARG A 28 16.29 10.89 3.29
N GLY A 29 16.00 9.60 3.22
CA GLY A 29 14.95 8.95 4.01
C GLY A 29 13.53 9.31 3.57
N MET A 30 12.54 8.71 4.24
CA MET A 30 11.11 8.85 3.90
C MET A 30 10.55 10.27 4.12
N GLU A 31 11.24 11.12 4.89
CA GLU A 31 10.83 12.51 5.11
C GLU A 31 10.78 13.34 3.81
N SER A 32 11.52 12.90 2.78
CA SER A 32 11.51 13.54 1.46
C SER A 32 10.28 13.19 0.62
N ILE A 33 9.54 12.13 0.97
CA ILE A 33 8.34 11.69 0.26
C ILE A 33 7.12 12.40 0.82
N ARG A 34 6.61 13.39 0.09
CA ARG A 34 5.35 14.08 0.44
C ARG A 34 4.16 13.33 -0.15
N MET A 35 3.62 12.43 0.66
CA MET A 35 2.45 11.64 0.29
C MET A 35 1.15 12.42 0.57
N ARG A 36 0.20 12.37 -0.37
CA ARG A 36 -1.17 12.88 -0.17
C ARG A 36 -2.15 11.72 -0.05
N VAL A 37 -3.15 11.88 0.80
CA VAL A 37 -4.26 10.94 0.95
C VAL A 37 -5.53 11.66 0.49
N ASP A 38 -6.29 11.01 -0.37
CA ASP A 38 -7.56 11.52 -0.87
C ASP A 38 -8.58 10.39 -1.00
N VAL A 39 -9.85 10.74 -1.21
CA VAL A 39 -10.94 9.78 -1.35
C VAL A 39 -10.96 9.25 -2.77
N LEU A 40 -11.09 7.93 -2.91
CA LEU A 40 -11.31 7.32 -4.22
C LEU A 40 -12.73 7.68 -4.72
N PRO A 41 -12.88 8.43 -5.82
CA PRO A 41 -14.19 8.80 -6.35
C PRO A 41 -14.95 7.54 -6.79
N ASP A 42 -16.28 7.58 -6.67
CA ASP A 42 -17.19 6.49 -7.06
C ASP A 42 -16.86 5.11 -6.46
N SER A 43 -16.24 5.12 -5.28
CA SER A 43 -15.80 3.90 -4.60
C SER A 43 -16.77 3.43 -3.51
N ASN A 44 -16.95 2.11 -3.49
CA ASN A 44 -17.65 1.38 -2.43
C ASN A 44 -16.65 0.75 -1.44
N GLU A 45 -17.12 0.34 -0.26
CA GLU A 45 -16.30 -0.28 0.79
C GLU A 45 -15.60 -1.60 0.41
N THR A 46 -15.98 -2.20 -0.73
CA THR A 46 -15.38 -3.41 -1.27
C THR A 46 -14.13 -3.13 -2.10
N HIS A 47 -13.96 -1.89 -2.57
CA HIS A 47 -12.83 -1.48 -3.40
C HIS A 47 -11.53 -1.56 -2.63
N ARG A 48 -10.44 -1.75 -3.38
CA ARG A 48 -9.08 -1.73 -2.82
C ARG A 48 -8.56 -0.29 -2.90
N PRO A 49 -7.69 0.12 -1.97
CA PRO A 49 -7.03 1.41 -2.08
C PRO A 49 -6.12 1.44 -3.31
N GLU A 50 -6.11 2.59 -3.97
CA GLU A 50 -5.33 2.83 -5.17
C GLU A 50 -4.19 3.81 -4.88
N SER A 51 -3.10 3.67 -5.61
CA SER A 51 -1.98 4.61 -5.50
C SER A 51 -1.51 5.07 -6.87
N HIS A 52 -1.46 6.39 -7.02
CA HIS A 52 -0.88 7.08 -8.16
C HIS A 52 0.53 7.50 -7.80
N THR A 53 1.48 6.63 -8.12
CA THR A 53 2.90 6.77 -7.79
C THR A 53 3.52 8.04 -8.37
N CYS A 54 3.11 8.46 -9.58
CA CYS A 54 3.55 9.70 -10.24
C CYS A 54 3.30 10.96 -9.39
N TYR A 55 2.26 10.96 -8.56
CA TYR A 55 1.86 12.08 -7.72
C TYR A 55 2.01 11.81 -6.23
N SER A 56 2.56 10.65 -5.85
CA SER A 56 2.60 10.18 -4.45
C SER A 56 1.24 10.31 -3.75
N LEU A 57 0.17 9.96 -4.48
CA LEU A 57 -1.22 10.07 -4.02
C LEU A 57 -1.80 8.70 -3.70
N LEU A 58 -2.34 8.53 -2.50
CA LEU A 58 -3.10 7.36 -2.08
C LEU A 58 -4.58 7.70 -2.04
N LEU A 59 -5.36 6.96 -2.82
CA LEU A 59 -6.80 7.03 -2.89
C LEU A 59 -7.41 5.92 -2.03
N LEU A 60 -8.17 6.33 -1.02
CA LEU A 60 -8.84 5.42 -0.09
C LEU A 60 -10.35 5.40 -0.35
N PRO A 61 -10.97 4.21 -0.41
CA PRO A 61 -12.42 4.08 -0.33
C PRO A 61 -12.94 4.56 1.03
N LEU A 62 -14.16 5.09 1.05
CA LEU A 62 -14.83 5.46 2.29
C LEU A 62 -15.35 4.20 3.01
N TYR A 63 -14.56 3.67 3.93
CA TYR A 63 -14.98 2.58 4.81
C TYR A 63 -15.89 3.12 5.93
N ARG A 64 -17.12 2.63 6.04
CA ARG A 64 -18.07 3.02 7.09
C ARG A 64 -18.34 1.91 8.12
N THR A 65 -17.92 0.67 7.84
CA THR A 65 -18.08 -0.46 8.78
C THR A 65 -17.07 -0.40 9.93
N ASN A 66 -17.58 -0.44 11.16
CA ASN A 66 -16.74 -0.62 12.36
C ASN A 66 -16.29 -2.09 12.51
N PRO A 67 -15.04 -2.36 12.91
CA PRO A 67 -13.95 -1.41 13.13
C PRO A 67 -13.29 -0.93 11.84
N ILE A 68 -13.42 0.38 11.55
CA ILE A 68 -12.97 1.00 10.29
C ILE A 68 -11.45 0.87 10.12
N LYS A 69 -10.71 1.08 11.21
CA LYS A 69 -9.24 1.04 11.24
C LYS A 69 -8.68 -0.31 10.79
N GLU A 70 -9.22 -1.40 11.33
CA GLU A 70 -8.76 -2.76 11.03
C GLU A 70 -9.11 -3.16 9.59
N ARG A 71 -10.30 -2.77 9.12
CA ARG A 71 -10.71 -3.02 7.73
C ARG A 71 -9.83 -2.25 6.74
N MET A 72 -9.58 -0.97 7.01
CA MET A 72 -8.68 -0.14 6.22
C MET A 72 -7.27 -0.73 6.19
N GLN A 73 -6.72 -1.11 7.35
CA GLN A 73 -5.39 -1.72 7.45
C GLN A 73 -5.31 -3.03 6.66
N THR A 74 -6.32 -3.90 6.79
CA THR A 74 -6.36 -5.18 6.08
C THR A 74 -6.42 -4.99 4.57
N LYS A 75 -7.27 -4.08 4.08
CA LYS A 75 -7.41 -3.78 2.66
C LYS A 75 -6.14 -3.13 2.09
N LEU A 76 -5.50 -2.24 2.85
CA LEU A 76 -4.24 -1.62 2.46
C LEU A 76 -3.12 -2.66 2.35
N LEU A 77 -2.97 -3.53 3.35
CA LEU A 77 -2.00 -4.63 3.31
C LEU A 77 -2.26 -5.57 2.13
N GLN A 78 -3.52 -5.88 1.83
CA GLN A 78 -3.89 -6.67 0.64
C GLN A 78 -3.43 -5.98 -0.65
N ALA A 79 -3.66 -4.67 -0.79
CA ALA A 79 -3.26 -3.91 -1.98
C ALA A 79 -1.73 -3.82 -2.13
N ILE A 80 -1.01 -3.59 -1.04
CA ILE A 80 0.46 -3.57 -1.01
C ILE A 80 1.04 -4.93 -1.43
N ARG A 81 0.48 -6.04 -0.90
CA ARG A 81 0.91 -7.40 -1.27
C ARG A 81 0.63 -7.73 -2.74
N HIS A 82 -0.43 -7.17 -3.32
CA HIS A 82 -0.84 -7.46 -4.70
C HIS A 82 -0.10 -6.65 -5.78
N LYS A 83 0.48 -5.48 -5.45
CA LYS A 83 1.19 -4.66 -6.46
C LYS A 83 2.56 -5.21 -6.88
N GLY A 84 3.09 -6.22 -6.19
CA GLY A 84 4.35 -6.86 -6.52
C GLY A 84 4.25 -7.88 -7.67
N GLY A 85 3.92 -7.43 -8.89
CA GLY A 85 4.10 -8.20 -10.13
C GLY A 85 3.12 -9.37 -10.35
N PHE A 86 2.53 -9.42 -11.55
CA PHE A 86 1.77 -10.54 -12.15
C PHE A 86 1.25 -11.59 -11.15
N GLY A 87 0.07 -11.32 -10.59
CA GLY A 87 -0.65 -12.30 -9.80
C GLY A 87 -0.83 -13.58 -10.62
N LYS A 88 -0.10 -14.65 -10.27
CA LYS A 88 -0.64 -15.98 -10.49
C LYS A 88 -1.94 -15.99 -9.70
N LYS A 89 -3.05 -16.07 -10.44
CA LYS A 89 -4.35 -16.36 -9.86
C LYS A 89 -4.20 -17.72 -9.19
N ASP A 90 -4.02 -17.73 -7.87
CA ASP A 90 -4.33 -18.90 -7.09
C ASP A 90 -5.85 -19.04 -7.16
N THR A 91 -6.28 -19.70 -8.24
CA THR A 91 -7.61 -20.27 -8.38
C THR A 91 -7.61 -21.44 -7.41
N ALA A 92 -8.03 -21.18 -6.18
CA ALA A 92 -8.44 -22.24 -5.27
C ALA A 92 -9.96 -22.30 -5.35
N GLU A 93 -10.40 -23.38 -5.97
CA GLU A 93 -11.73 -24.00 -5.92
C GLU A 93 -12.34 -24.01 -4.51
#